data_AF-A0A248LFS5-F1
#
_entry.id   AF-A0A248LFS5-F1
#
_cell.length_a   1.000
_cell.length_b   1.000
_cell.length_c   1.000
_cell.angle_alpha   90.00
_cell.angle_beta   90.00
_cell.angle_gamma   90.00
#
_symmetry.space_group_name_H-M   'P 1'
#
loop_
_entity.id
_entity.type
_entity.pdbx_description
1 polymer ?
#
loop_
_entity_poly.entity_id
_entity_poly.type
_entity_poly.pdbx_seq_one_letter_code
_entity_poly.pdbx_strand_id
1 'polypeptide(L)'
;MSCNTGANPELVPYLPSYGGFVRYIVGIIVTVVIGRQVILGLTRYLEKQKQVEALPDVERRKELDYDLVLTRLGRKVCPGCERPVNLEDPAIDYCANCGICLHNRCEGCGARKSAFSRFCFSCGKSAKEQG
;
A
#
# COMPACT_ATOMS: atom_id res chain seq x y z
N MET A 1 5.33 -78.04 -47.33
CA MET A 1 5.23 -76.85 -48.19
C MET A 1 5.29 -75.61 -47.29
N SER A 2 6.39 -74.85 -47.38
CA SER A 2 6.60 -73.45 -46.97
C SER A 2 6.09 -73.04 -45.57
N CYS A 3 6.87 -73.00 -44.49
CA CYS A 3 8.12 -72.26 -44.22
C CYS A 3 8.00 -70.72 -44.31
N ASN A 4 7.96 -70.11 -43.10
CA ASN A 4 8.52 -68.81 -42.70
C ASN A 4 7.84 -67.53 -43.26
N THR A 5 7.69 -66.44 -42.51
CA THR A 5 8.55 -65.87 -41.45
C THR A 5 7.67 -64.87 -40.67
N GLY A 6 7.59 -64.93 -39.34
CA GLY A 6 8.52 -64.20 -38.50
C GLY A 6 7.79 -63.13 -37.71
N ALA A 7 7.10 -63.56 -36.63
CA ALA A 7 6.77 -62.65 -35.55
C ALA A 7 8.09 -62.15 -34.95
N ASN A 8 8.41 -60.88 -35.17
CA ASN A 8 9.52 -60.21 -34.51
C ASN A 8 9.03 -58.87 -33.93
N PRO A 9 8.93 -58.73 -32.59
CA PRO A 9 8.83 -57.43 -31.93
C PRO A 9 10.22 -56.77 -31.97
N GLU A 10 10.57 -56.14 -33.10
CA GLU A 10 11.82 -55.40 -33.23
C GLU A 10 11.69 -54.02 -32.56
N LEU A 11 12.11 -54.02 -31.31
CA LEU A 11 12.42 -52.88 -30.48
C LEU A 11 13.63 -52.13 -31.07
N VAL A 12 13.42 -51.00 -31.76
CA VAL A 12 14.35 -49.85 -31.64
C VAL A 12 13.57 -48.52 -31.53
N PRO A 13 13.28 -48.08 -30.29
CA PRO A 13 12.66 -46.81 -29.96
C PRO A 13 13.62 -45.60 -30.00
N TYR A 14 14.46 -45.39 -31.03
CA TYR A 14 15.40 -44.27 -30.98
C TYR A 14 15.67 -43.64 -32.34
N LEU A 15 14.72 -42.82 -32.78
CA LEU A 15 15.11 -41.47 -33.16
C LEU A 15 14.51 -40.57 -32.09
N PRO A 16 15.25 -40.19 -31.01
CA PRO A 16 14.81 -39.10 -30.17
C PRO A 16 14.76 -37.91 -31.12
N SER A 17 13.56 -37.60 -31.61
CA SER A 17 13.37 -36.64 -32.68
C SER A 17 14.17 -35.40 -32.33
N TYR A 18 15.17 -35.09 -33.15
CA TYR A 18 15.91 -33.84 -33.08
C TYR A 18 14.97 -32.63 -32.95
N GLY A 19 13.71 -32.78 -33.40
CA GLY A 19 12.65 -31.80 -33.24
C GLY A 19 12.22 -31.50 -31.79
N GLY A 20 12.39 -32.41 -30.83
CA GLY A 20 12.10 -32.16 -29.42
C GLY A 20 13.10 -31.18 -28.81
N PHE A 21 14.39 -31.50 -28.90
CA PHE A 21 15.46 -30.67 -28.36
C PHE A 21 15.51 -29.29 -29.02
N VAL A 22 15.32 -29.23 -30.34
CA VAL A 22 15.23 -27.95 -31.07
C VAL A 22 14.05 -27.12 -30.57
N ARG A 23 12.87 -27.70 -30.35
CA ARG A 23 11.72 -26.97 -29.80
C ARG A 23 11.94 -26.49 -28.37
N TYR A 24 12.58 -27.29 -27.52
CA TYR A 24 12.91 -26.88 -26.16
C TYR A 24 13.94 -25.75 -26.15
N ILE A 25 15.01 -25.84 -26.94
CA ILE A 25 16.01 -24.77 -27.05
C ILE A 25 15.36 -23.48 -27.57
N VAL A 26 14.57 -23.57 -28.64
CA VAL A 26 13.87 -22.41 -29.20
C VAL A 26 12.92 -21.82 -28.16
N GLY A 27 12.17 -22.65 -27.44
CA GLY A 27 11.29 -22.22 -26.35
C GLY A 27 12.06 -21.49 -25.25
N ILE A 28 13.17 -22.04 -24.78
CA ILE A 28 14.02 -21.43 -23.75
C ILE A 28 14.54 -20.07 -24.22
N ILE A 29 15.07 -19.99 -25.46
CA ILE A 29 15.58 -18.73 -26.02
C ILE A 29 14.47 -17.69 -26.09
N VAL A 30 13.29 -18.06 -26.60
CA VAL A 30 12.14 -17.16 -26.70
C VAL A 30 11.68 -16.67 -25.32
N THR A 31 11.56 -17.56 -24.33
CA THR A 31 11.16 -17.19 -22.97
C THR A 31 12.18 -16.26 -22.32
N VAL A 32 13.48 -16.51 -22.49
CA VAL A 32 14.54 -15.65 -21.93
C VAL A 32 14.51 -14.25 -22.57
N VAL A 33 14.33 -14.17 -23.90
CA VAL A 33 14.24 -12.88 -24.61
C VAL A 33 13.02 -12.09 -24.15
N ILE A 34 11.85 -12.73 -24.08
CA ILE A 34 10.62 -12.08 -23.61
C ILE A 34 10.78 -11.61 -22.16
N GLY A 35 11.27 -12.49 -21.27
CA GLY A 35 11.49 -12.17 -19.86
C GLY A 35 12.42 -10.97 -19.68
N ARG A 36 13.52 -10.90 -20.44
CA ARG A 36 14.45 -9.77 -20.39
C ARG A 36 13.81 -8.46 -20.83
N GLN A 37 12.98 -8.48 -21.87
CA GLN A 37 12.29 -7.26 -22.34
C GLN A 37 11.23 -6.78 -21.36
N VAL A 38 10.49 -7.71 -20.72
CA VAL A 38 9.50 -7.39 -19.69
C VAL A 38 10.16 -6.71 -18.49
N ILE A 39 11.27 -7.26 -17.99
CA ILE A 39 11.98 -6.70 -16.83
C ILE A 39 12.49 -5.29 -17.15
N LEU A 40 13.10 -5.06 -18.31
CA LEU A 40 13.61 -3.74 -18.71
C LEU A 40 12.49 -2.71 -18.92
N GLY A 41 11.32 -3.13 -19.39
CA GLY A 41 10.15 -2.27 -19.49
C GLY A 41 9.62 -1.89 -18.11
N LEU A 42 9.52 -2.88 -17.21
CA LEU A 42 9.00 -2.71 -15.86
C LEU A 42 9.92 -1.85 -15.00
N THR A 43 11.24 -1.98 -15.11
CA THR A 43 12.19 -1.12 -14.38
C THR A 43 12.07 0.34 -14.78
N ARG A 44 11.98 0.63 -16.09
CA ARG A 44 11.74 2.00 -16.59
C ARG A 44 10.38 2.55 -16.15
N TYR A 45 9.37 1.69 -16.08
CA TYR A 45 8.04 2.07 -15.61
C TYR A 45 8.02 2.36 -14.10
N LEU A 46 8.71 1.55 -13.29
CA LEU A 46 8.89 1.76 -11.86
C LEU A 46 9.74 3.00 -11.56
N GLU A 47 10.77 3.29 -12.35
CA GLU A 47 11.55 4.53 -12.22
C GLU A 47 10.68 5.76 -12.49
N LYS A 48 9.84 5.71 -13.54
CA LYS A 48 8.87 6.77 -13.81
C LYS A 48 7.79 6.87 -12.74
N GLN A 49 7.28 5.76 -12.22
CA GLN A 49 6.32 5.78 -11.11
C GLN A 49 6.96 6.33 -9.83
N LYS A 50 8.18 5.95 -9.48
CA LYS A 50 8.91 6.49 -8.32
C LYS A 50 9.16 7.99 -8.44
N GLN A 51 9.47 8.48 -9.64
CA GLN A 51 9.62 9.92 -9.88
C GLN A 51 8.29 10.67 -9.80
N VAL A 52 7.18 10.01 -10.13
CA VAL A 52 5.82 10.57 -10.00
C VAL A 52 5.29 10.45 -8.57
N GLU A 53 5.53 9.36 -7.83
CA GLU A 53 5.15 9.15 -6.43
C GLU A 53 5.98 10.01 -5.45
N ALA A 54 7.17 10.47 -5.87
CA ALA A 54 7.95 11.43 -5.09
C ALA A 54 7.33 12.84 -5.06
N LEU A 55 6.27 13.14 -5.83
CA LEU A 55 5.75 14.51 -5.98
C LEU A 55 4.27 14.79 -5.66
N PRO A 56 3.39 13.86 -5.22
CA PRO A 56 2.15 14.33 -4.58
C PRO A 56 1.58 13.49 -3.42
N ASP A 57 2.28 12.49 -2.88
CA ASP A 57 1.70 11.65 -1.80
C ASP A 57 2.06 12.08 -0.37
N VAL A 58 3.22 12.72 -0.16
CA VAL A 58 3.63 13.21 1.16
C VAL A 58 2.83 14.45 1.58
N GLU A 59 2.44 15.29 0.62
CA GLU A 59 1.66 16.50 0.89
C GLU A 59 0.14 16.20 0.97
N ARG A 60 -0.36 15.25 0.16
CA ARG A 60 -1.78 14.88 0.15
C ARG A 60 -2.18 13.98 1.33
N ARG A 61 -1.29 13.14 1.85
CA ARG A 61 -1.59 12.29 3.03
C ARG A 61 -1.67 13.08 4.34
N LYS A 62 -0.98 14.22 4.46
CA LYS A 62 -1.05 15.07 5.67
C LYS A 62 -2.36 15.85 5.77
N GLU A 63 -3.00 16.15 4.64
CA GLU A 63 -4.30 16.82 4.62
C GLU A 63 -5.44 15.81 4.83
N LEU A 64 -5.36 14.64 4.18
CA LEU A 64 -6.36 13.58 4.33
C LEU A 64 -6.41 12.99 5.75
N ASP A 65 -5.28 12.92 6.46
CA ASP A 65 -5.22 12.45 7.85
C ASP A 65 -5.80 13.48 8.84
N TYR A 66 -5.61 14.78 8.57
CA TYR A 66 -6.19 15.86 9.38
C TYR A 66 -7.71 15.89 9.34
N ASP A 67 -8.29 15.79 8.15
CA ASP A 67 -9.75 15.74 7.97
C ASP A 67 -10.35 14.46 8.56
N LEU A 68 -9.62 13.34 8.51
CA LEU A 68 -10.01 12.09 9.15
C LEU A 68 -10.06 12.23 10.68
N VAL A 69 -9.06 12.88 11.28
CA VAL A 69 -9.02 13.14 12.74
C VAL A 69 -10.17 14.04 13.17
N LEU A 70 -10.44 15.12 12.43
CA LEU A 70 -11.59 15.99 12.72
C LEU A 70 -12.93 15.28 12.54
N THR A 71 -13.07 14.45 11.50
CA THR A 71 -14.28 13.66 11.24
C THR A 71 -14.51 12.63 12.36
N ARG A 72 -13.45 11.97 12.84
CA ARG A 72 -13.52 10.99 13.94
C ARG A 72 -13.88 11.66 15.27
N LEU A 73 -13.31 12.83 15.56
CA LEU A 73 -13.71 13.65 16.70
C LEU A 73 -15.18 14.06 16.62
N GLY A 74 -15.65 14.47 15.44
CA GLY A 74 -17.06 14.81 15.20
C GLY A 74 -18.02 13.63 15.42
N ARG A 75 -17.55 12.39 15.21
CA ARG A 75 -18.28 11.15 15.52
C ARG A 75 -18.12 10.68 16.96
N LYS A 76 -17.51 11.49 17.84
CA LYS A 76 -17.25 11.16 19.25
C LYS A 76 -16.36 9.93 19.44
N VAL A 77 -15.40 9.70 18.54
CA VAL A 77 -14.44 8.57 18.61
C VAL A 77 -13.02 9.09 18.85
N CYS A 78 -12.31 8.46 19.78
CA CYS A 78 -10.93 8.78 20.09
C CYS A 78 -9.98 8.32 18.96
N PRO A 79 -9.14 9.19 18.37
CA PRO A 79 -8.26 8.82 17.26
C PRO A 79 -7.13 7.86 17.65
N GLY A 80 -6.78 7.76 18.94
CA GLY A 80 -5.71 6.88 19.41
C GLY A 80 -6.17 5.46 19.76
N CYS A 81 -7.30 5.33 20.47
CA CYS A 81 -7.79 4.03 20.94
C CYS A 81 -9.05 3.54 20.23
N GLU A 82 -9.57 4.32 19.28
CA GLU A 82 -10.74 4.01 18.45
C GLU A 82 -12.01 3.66 19.26
N ARG A 83 -12.06 4.10 20.52
CA ARG A 83 -13.19 3.95 21.44
C ARG A 83 -14.10 5.19 21.45
N PRO A 84 -15.41 5.02 21.69
CA PRO A 84 -16.31 6.15 21.89
C PRO A 84 -15.89 6.92 23.14
N VAL A 85 -15.93 8.25 23.04
CA VAL A 85 -15.63 9.17 24.14
C VAL A 85 -16.72 10.24 24.20
N ASN A 86 -17.11 10.65 25.40
CA ASN A 86 -18.10 11.70 25.56
C ASN A 86 -17.43 13.08 25.42
N LEU A 87 -17.68 13.78 24.30
CA LEU A 87 -17.16 15.13 24.05
C LEU A 87 -18.12 16.25 24.48
N GLU A 88 -19.32 15.91 24.96
CA GLU A 88 -20.34 16.88 25.38
C GLU A 88 -20.03 17.46 26.76
N ASP A 89 -19.28 16.72 27.58
CA ASP A 89 -18.84 17.20 28.88
C ASP A 89 -17.61 18.12 28.73
N PRO A 90 -17.72 19.42 29.08
CA PRO A 90 -16.61 20.36 28.97
C PRO A 90 -15.47 20.08 29.96
N ALA A 91 -15.66 19.17 30.94
CA ALA A 91 -14.60 18.75 31.85
C ALA A 91 -13.67 17.67 31.26
N ILE A 92 -14.05 17.04 30.14
CA ILE A 92 -13.26 15.96 29.53
C ILE A 92 -12.30 16.55 28.48
N ASP A 93 -11.05 16.78 28.90
CA ASP A 93 -9.97 17.24 28.00
C ASP A 93 -9.03 16.11 27.57
N TYR A 94 -9.04 14.98 28.28
CA TYR A 94 -8.21 13.80 28.02
C TYR A 94 -9.06 12.54 27.87
N CYS A 95 -8.58 11.60 27.07
CA CYS A 95 -9.21 10.29 26.99
C CYS A 95 -8.90 9.46 28.24
N ALA A 96 -9.91 9.02 28.99
CA ALA A 96 -9.75 8.18 30.18
C ALA A 96 -9.15 6.78 29.90
N ASN A 97 -9.07 6.36 28.63
CA ASN A 97 -8.60 5.04 28.24
C ASN A 97 -7.15 5.03 27.72
N CYS A 98 -6.75 6.01 26.90
CA CYS A 98 -5.39 6.09 26.34
C CYS A 98 -4.58 7.32 26.77
N GLY A 99 -5.18 8.26 27.50
CA GLY A 99 -4.49 9.43 28.03
C GLY A 99 -4.14 10.53 27.02
N ILE A 100 -4.54 10.41 25.75
CA ILE A 100 -4.29 11.47 24.76
C ILE A 100 -5.12 12.72 25.07
N CYS A 101 -4.54 13.90 24.81
CA CYS A 101 -5.25 15.17 24.88
C CYS A 101 -6.23 15.28 23.70
N LEU A 102 -7.52 15.40 23.99
CA LEU A 102 -8.58 15.58 22.98
C LEU A 102 -8.85 17.07 22.76
N HIS A 103 -8.87 17.85 23.85
CA HIS A 103 -9.15 19.27 23.84
C HIS A 103 -8.12 20.04 24.67
N ASN A 104 -7.66 21.16 24.14
CA ASN A 104 -6.79 22.10 24.84
C ASN A 104 -7.35 23.53 24.72
N ARG A 105 -6.80 24.46 25.51
CA ARG A 105 -7.17 25.87 25.42
C ARG A 105 -6.18 26.62 24.53
N CYS A 106 -6.70 27.54 23.73
CA CYS A 106 -5.84 28.41 22.93
C CYS A 106 -5.06 29.38 23.83
N GLU A 107 -3.75 29.45 23.67
CA GLU A 107 -2.90 30.43 24.37
C GLU A 107 -3.15 31.88 23.92
N GLY A 108 -3.87 32.10 22.81
CA GLY A 108 -4.22 33.42 22.32
C GLY A 108 -5.49 33.99 22.95
N CYS A 109 -6.56 33.20 22.98
CA CYS A 109 -7.89 33.68 23.39
C CYS A 109 -8.55 32.85 24.50
N GLY A 110 -7.91 31.79 24.98
CA GLY A 110 -8.44 30.92 26.04
C GLY A 110 -9.58 29.98 25.60
N ALA A 111 -10.06 30.07 24.35
CA ALA A 111 -11.13 29.22 23.86
C ALA A 111 -10.71 27.73 23.84
N ARG A 112 -11.64 26.85 24.23
CA ARG A 112 -11.46 25.38 24.17
C ARG A 112 -11.49 24.93 22.72
N LYS A 113 -10.39 24.35 22.22
CA LYS A 113 -10.23 23.83 20.86
C LYS A 113 -9.83 22.36 20.87
N SER A 114 -9.96 21.70 19.73
CA SER A 114 -9.38 20.36 19.57
C SER A 114 -7.85 20.45 19.65
N ALA A 115 -7.24 19.51 20.38
CA ALA A 115 -5.78 19.42 20.45
C ALA A 115 -5.16 19.20 19.05
N PHE A 116 -5.91 18.55 18.16
CA PHE A 116 -5.50 18.24 16.79
C PHE A 116 -5.72 19.39 15.80
N SER A 117 -6.42 20.47 16.16
CA SER A 117 -6.70 21.56 15.22
C SER A 117 -5.45 22.42 14.95
N ARG A 118 -5.10 22.61 13.67
CA ARG A 118 -3.95 23.43 13.24
C ARG A 118 -4.12 24.90 13.62
N PHE A 119 -5.35 25.38 13.63
CA PHE A 119 -5.70 26.76 13.99
C PHE A 119 -6.80 26.77 15.05
N CYS A 120 -6.87 27.87 15.81
CA CYS A 120 -7.99 28.13 16.70
C CYS A 120 -9.20 28.61 15.89
N PHE A 121 -10.35 27.95 16.04
CA PHE A 121 -11.61 28.36 15.37
C PHE A 121 -12.15 29.71 15.86
N SER A 122 -11.71 30.19 17.02
CA SER A 122 -12.16 31.47 17.60
C SER A 122 -11.29 32.66 17.19
N CYS A 123 -9.96 32.52 17.18
CA CYS A 123 -9.05 33.65 16.92
C CYS A 123 -8.09 33.45 15.73
N GLY A 124 -8.10 32.28 15.07
CA GLY A 124 -7.23 31.99 13.93
C GLY A 124 -5.75 31.75 14.26
N LYS A 125 -5.33 31.88 15.53
CA LYS A 125 -3.94 31.63 15.94
C LYS A 125 -3.56 30.17 15.66
N SER A 126 -2.36 29.96 15.10
CA SER A 126 -1.83 28.63 14.84
C SER A 126 -1.56 27.89 16.16
N ALA A 127 -1.93 26.62 16.20
CA ALA A 127 -1.48 25.71 17.24
C ALA A 127 -0.03 25.33 16.94
N LYS A 128 0.89 25.58 17.89
CA LYS A 128 2.22 24.97 17.81
C LYS A 128 2.05 23.45 17.92
N GLU A 129 2.68 22.71 17.02
CA GLU A 129 2.72 21.24 17.03
C GLU A 129 3.07 20.73 18.43
N GLN A 130 2.16 20.02 19.06
CA GLN A 130 2.42 19.24 20.26
C GLN A 130 2.59 17.80 19.77
N GLY A 131 3.84 17.47 19.44
CA GLY A 131 4.29 16.10 19.14
C GLY A 131 4.39 15.26 20.40
#